data_AF-A0A507F1I7-F1
#
_entry.id   AF-A0A507F1I7-F1
#
_cell.length_a   1.000
_cell.length_b   1.000
_cell.length_c   1.000
_cell.angle_alpha   90.00
_cell.angle_beta   90.00
_cell.angle_gamma   90.00
#
_symmetry.space_group_name_H-M   'P 1'
#
loop_
_entity.id
_entity.type
_entity.pdbx_description
1 polymer ?
#
loop_
_entity_poly.entity_id
_entity_poly.type
_entity_poly.pdbx_seq_one_letter_code
_entity_poly.pdbx_strand_id
1 'polypeptide(L)'
;MPEASFTTFRGTRLQATTRGTPSPSAHNILALHGWLDNCATWDILLDAMFAKQPTAFFVVALDFAGHGLSDHRGPDADYLIYNYIEDVVSVIQSLQWTSFSLLGHSMGGGVATLAASLLAPNITSCITIEALGPVVRKSHSAHEQAKKAIQTRADLNKRASATSNLTRFQSIQEAVHVRMRTGIHPISEKGTRLLVERGVRRIEADTGDGAVEMYVWSSDPVAVKSSPVSFTEGGVQSFLSAIQCPVLNIYGDGGMFKWFNLHDRARLIKDFRVVHLKGSHHLHLEEATVERVADAILDFLADLLKPPKTALLSRL
;
A
#
# COMPACT_ATOMS: atom_id res chain seq x y z
N MET A 1 7.74 9.95 -11.99
CA MET A 1 8.13 8.62 -12.54
C MET A 1 7.26 8.31 -13.76
N PRO A 2 7.70 7.48 -14.73
CA PRO A 2 6.83 7.03 -15.82
C PRO A 2 5.54 6.38 -15.31
N GLU A 3 4.42 6.62 -16.00
CA GLU A 3 3.12 6.01 -15.69
C GLU A 3 2.94 4.66 -16.40
N ALA A 4 2.13 3.78 -15.83
CA ALA A 4 1.67 2.52 -16.41
C ALA A 4 0.20 2.30 -16.05
N SER A 5 -0.54 1.64 -16.94
CA SER A 5 -1.96 1.34 -16.75
C SER A 5 -2.20 -0.15 -16.94
N PHE A 6 -3.05 -0.73 -16.09
CA PHE A 6 -3.49 -2.11 -16.13
C PHE A 6 -5.01 -2.18 -16.11
N THR A 7 -5.58 -3.30 -16.57
CA THR A 7 -7.02 -3.56 -16.47
C THR A 7 -7.23 -4.83 -15.67
N THR A 8 -8.06 -4.77 -14.63
CA THR A 8 -8.39 -5.95 -13.83
C THR A 8 -9.26 -6.92 -14.61
N PHE A 9 -9.32 -8.20 -14.19
CA PHE A 9 -10.28 -9.15 -14.75
C PHE A 9 -11.75 -8.77 -14.47
N ARG A 10 -12.00 -7.76 -13.61
CA ARG A 10 -13.31 -7.14 -13.38
C ARG A 10 -13.54 -5.85 -14.19
N GLY A 11 -12.60 -5.48 -15.06
CA GLY A 11 -12.71 -4.31 -15.95
C GLY A 11 -12.34 -2.97 -15.31
N THR A 12 -11.96 -2.92 -14.03
CA THR A 12 -11.46 -1.69 -13.39
C THR A 12 -10.06 -1.35 -13.92
N ARG A 13 -9.83 -0.12 -14.38
CA ARG A 13 -8.50 0.38 -14.75
C ARG A 13 -7.70 0.74 -13.51
N LEU A 14 -6.49 0.22 -13.42
CA LEU A 14 -5.53 0.57 -12.37
C LEU A 14 -4.38 1.37 -12.98
N GLN A 15 -3.97 2.44 -12.28
CA GLN A 15 -2.79 3.22 -12.61
C GLN A 15 -1.63 2.84 -11.71
N ALA A 16 -0.42 3.07 -12.19
CA ALA A 16 0.80 2.81 -11.46
C ALA A 16 1.91 3.74 -11.97
N THR A 17 2.96 3.90 -11.17
CA THR A 17 4.24 4.43 -11.63
C THR A 17 5.28 3.34 -11.70
N THR A 18 6.21 3.45 -12.65
CA THR A 18 7.33 2.49 -12.77
C THR A 18 8.67 3.15 -12.50
N ARG A 19 9.64 2.38 -12.02
CA ARG A 19 11.02 2.85 -11.84
C ARG A 19 12.04 1.74 -12.11
N GLY A 20 13.12 2.11 -12.78
CA GLY A 20 14.11 1.17 -13.29
C GLY A 20 13.76 0.64 -14.68
N THR A 21 14.64 -0.20 -15.22
CA THR A 21 14.47 -0.78 -16.56
C THR A 21 14.12 -2.26 -16.43
N PRO A 22 13.00 -2.73 -17.03
CA PRO A 22 12.68 -4.15 -17.08
C PRO A 22 13.83 -4.91 -17.77
N SER A 23 14.39 -5.91 -17.09
CA SER A 23 15.41 -6.79 -17.66
C SER A 23 15.44 -8.14 -16.93
N PRO A 24 15.98 -9.21 -17.55
CA PRO A 24 16.12 -10.50 -16.88
C PRO A 24 16.98 -10.47 -15.60
N SER A 25 17.87 -9.48 -15.46
CA SER A 25 18.73 -9.28 -14.29
C SER A 25 18.11 -8.37 -13.23
N ALA A 26 17.06 -7.62 -13.57
CA ALA A 26 16.41 -6.73 -12.62
C ALA A 26 15.45 -7.54 -11.74
N HIS A 27 15.51 -7.28 -10.43
CA HIS A 27 14.61 -7.90 -9.48
C HIS A 27 13.28 -7.14 -9.46
N ASN A 28 12.19 -7.82 -9.80
CA ASN A 28 10.86 -7.24 -9.90
C ASN A 28 10.24 -7.01 -8.52
N ILE A 29 9.71 -5.81 -8.28
CA ILE A 29 9.04 -5.43 -7.03
C ILE A 29 7.69 -4.79 -7.35
N LEU A 30 6.62 -5.31 -6.76
CA LEU A 30 5.31 -4.66 -6.75
C LEU A 30 5.12 -3.90 -5.44
N ALA A 31 4.98 -2.59 -5.50
CA ALA A 31 4.83 -1.71 -4.35
C ALA A 31 3.37 -1.29 -4.11
N LEU A 32 2.89 -1.44 -2.87
CA LEU A 32 1.47 -1.40 -2.46
C LEU A 32 1.25 -0.38 -1.33
N HIS A 33 0.56 0.73 -1.63
CA HIS A 33 0.43 1.86 -0.71
C HIS A 33 -0.56 1.64 0.46
N GLY A 34 -0.50 2.54 1.45
CA GLY A 34 -1.40 2.58 2.61
C GLY A 34 -2.80 3.11 2.30
N TRP A 35 -3.71 3.02 3.27
CA TRP A 35 -5.08 3.49 3.09
C TRP A 35 -5.13 5.02 2.95
N LEU A 36 -5.85 5.53 1.94
CA LEU A 36 -5.91 6.94 1.54
C LEU A 36 -4.58 7.55 1.08
N ASP A 37 -3.58 6.73 0.80
CA ASP A 37 -2.40 7.14 0.05
C ASP A 37 -2.62 6.88 -1.44
N ASN A 38 -1.53 6.83 -2.19
CA ASN A 38 -1.43 6.42 -3.58
C ASN A 38 0.04 6.04 -3.84
N CYS A 39 0.37 5.63 -5.06
CA CYS A 39 1.71 5.13 -5.39
C CYS A 39 2.82 6.19 -5.22
N ALA A 40 2.49 7.49 -5.15
CA ALA A 40 3.46 8.55 -4.87
C ALA A 40 4.06 8.48 -3.46
N THR A 41 3.48 7.65 -2.57
CA THR A 41 4.06 7.37 -1.25
C THR A 41 5.47 6.77 -1.34
N TRP A 42 5.84 6.21 -2.48
CA TRP A 42 7.11 5.52 -2.68
C TRP A 42 8.21 6.41 -3.25
N ASP A 43 7.89 7.61 -3.74
CA ASP A 43 8.82 8.46 -4.50
C ASP A 43 10.13 8.69 -3.76
N ILE A 44 10.06 9.12 -2.50
CA ILE A 44 11.24 9.43 -1.68
C ILE A 44 12.05 8.16 -1.38
N LEU A 45 11.39 7.04 -1.03
CA LEU A 45 12.05 5.76 -0.80
C LEU A 45 12.77 5.25 -2.05
N LEU A 46 12.08 5.30 -3.18
CA LEU A 46 12.63 4.84 -4.44
C LEU A 46 13.76 5.76 -4.92
N ASP A 47 13.71 7.06 -4.63
CA ASP A 47 14.85 7.96 -4.86
C ASP A 47 16.09 7.49 -4.10
N ALA A 48 15.95 7.24 -2.79
CA ALA A 48 17.05 6.76 -1.96
C ALA A 48 17.58 5.38 -2.41
N MET A 49 16.69 4.45 -2.77
CA MET A 49 17.09 3.11 -3.24
C MET A 49 17.83 3.16 -4.57
N PHE A 50 17.30 3.88 -5.57
CA PHE A 50 17.89 3.94 -6.91
C PHE A 50 19.15 4.80 -6.97
N ALA A 51 19.33 5.74 -6.04
CA ALA A 51 20.61 6.46 -5.89
C ALA A 51 21.76 5.50 -5.52
N LYS A 52 21.47 4.43 -4.76
CA LYS A 52 22.45 3.43 -4.31
C LYS A 52 22.58 2.25 -5.28
N GLN A 53 21.47 1.83 -5.89
CA GLN A 53 21.37 0.64 -6.74
C GLN A 53 20.53 0.93 -8.01
N PRO A 54 21.08 1.65 -9.00
CA PRO A 54 20.29 2.21 -10.11
C PRO A 54 19.73 1.19 -11.11
N THR A 55 20.32 -0.01 -11.18
CA THR A 55 19.99 -1.03 -12.20
C THR A 55 19.52 -2.36 -11.60
N ALA A 56 19.49 -2.49 -10.27
CA ALA A 56 19.21 -3.76 -9.60
C ALA A 56 17.72 -4.13 -9.61
N PHE A 57 16.82 -3.15 -9.77
CA PHE A 57 15.39 -3.33 -9.54
C PHE A 57 14.54 -2.80 -10.69
N PHE A 58 13.40 -3.44 -10.90
CA PHE A 58 12.28 -2.86 -11.63
C PHE A 58 11.07 -2.83 -10.71
N VAL A 59 10.62 -1.63 -10.37
CA VAL A 59 9.54 -1.40 -9.40
C VAL A 59 8.29 -0.92 -10.13
N VAL A 60 7.16 -1.57 -9.86
CA VAL A 60 5.83 -1.11 -10.24
C VAL A 60 5.11 -0.70 -8.96
N ALA A 61 4.84 0.58 -8.79
CA ALA A 61 4.13 1.12 -7.65
C ALA A 61 2.67 1.38 -8.04
N LEU A 62 1.76 0.58 -7.48
CA LEU A 62 0.36 0.52 -7.89
C LEU A 62 -0.50 1.54 -7.13
N ASP A 63 -1.39 2.24 -7.81
CA ASP A 63 -2.57 2.85 -7.21
C ASP A 63 -3.66 1.77 -7.10
N PHE A 64 -4.09 1.42 -5.90
CA PHE A 64 -5.22 0.52 -5.74
C PHE A 64 -6.51 1.12 -6.34
N ALA A 65 -7.47 0.27 -6.70
CA ALA A 65 -8.79 0.75 -7.10
C ALA A 65 -9.34 1.75 -6.07
N GLY A 66 -9.99 2.81 -6.55
CA GLY A 66 -10.52 3.88 -5.71
C GLY A 66 -9.48 4.81 -5.07
N HIS A 67 -8.21 4.72 -5.46
CA HIS A 67 -7.12 5.56 -4.96
C HIS A 67 -6.29 6.16 -6.11
N GLY A 68 -5.58 7.25 -5.82
CA GLY A 68 -4.68 7.90 -6.78
C GLY A 68 -5.39 8.22 -8.10
N LEU A 69 -4.84 7.68 -9.19
CA LEU A 69 -5.38 7.85 -10.55
C LEU A 69 -6.15 6.61 -11.05
N SER A 70 -6.27 5.55 -10.24
CA SER A 70 -7.04 4.35 -10.56
C SER A 70 -8.54 4.63 -10.56
N ASP A 71 -9.27 3.86 -11.38
CA ASP A 71 -10.72 3.98 -11.43
C ASP A 71 -11.36 3.55 -10.10
N HIS A 72 -12.53 4.11 -9.86
CA HIS A 72 -13.42 3.64 -8.80
C HIS A 72 -14.00 2.28 -9.21
N ARG A 73 -14.25 1.42 -8.22
CA ARG A 73 -15.02 0.20 -8.49
C ARG A 73 -16.47 0.56 -8.82
N GLY A 74 -17.18 -0.37 -9.46
CA GLY A 74 -18.60 -0.20 -9.74
C GLY A 74 -19.43 0.03 -8.46
N PRO A 75 -20.65 0.60 -8.59
CA PRO A 75 -21.47 1.02 -7.45
C PRO A 75 -21.85 -0.13 -6.49
N ASP A 76 -21.90 -1.36 -6.98
CA ASP A 76 -22.23 -2.56 -6.19
C ASP A 76 -21.00 -3.24 -5.57
N ALA A 77 -19.80 -2.70 -5.80
CA ALA A 77 -18.56 -3.31 -5.37
C ALA A 77 -18.12 -2.86 -3.98
N ASP A 78 -17.46 -3.77 -3.28
CA ASP A 78 -16.78 -3.53 -2.02
C ASP A 78 -15.29 -3.21 -2.20
N TYR A 79 -14.70 -2.62 -1.16
CA TYR A 79 -13.25 -2.45 -1.00
C TYR A 79 -12.73 -3.37 0.12
N LEU A 80 -13.04 -4.67 0.03
CA LEU A 80 -12.47 -5.65 0.95
C LEU A 80 -10.98 -5.82 0.66
N ILE A 81 -10.20 -6.20 1.67
CA ILE A 81 -8.76 -6.41 1.48
C ILE A 81 -8.45 -7.45 0.40
N TYR A 82 -9.33 -8.43 0.22
CA TYR A 82 -9.23 -9.44 -0.83
C TYR A 82 -9.39 -8.86 -2.24
N ASN A 83 -10.17 -7.79 -2.42
CA ASN A 83 -10.29 -7.12 -3.72
C ASN A 83 -8.97 -6.45 -4.12
N TYR A 84 -8.18 -5.96 -3.16
CA TYR A 84 -6.83 -5.46 -3.45
C TYR A 84 -5.85 -6.60 -3.82
N ILE A 85 -6.08 -7.82 -3.35
CA ILE A 85 -5.32 -8.99 -3.80
C ILE A 85 -5.71 -9.36 -5.24
N GLU A 86 -7.00 -9.25 -5.60
CA GLU A 86 -7.46 -9.40 -6.99
C GLU A 86 -6.81 -8.36 -7.93
N ASP A 87 -6.60 -7.13 -7.45
CA ASP A 87 -5.85 -6.10 -8.18
C ASP A 87 -4.39 -6.54 -8.41
N VAL A 88 -3.72 -7.02 -7.36
CA VAL A 88 -2.36 -7.58 -7.45
C VAL A 88 -2.29 -8.68 -8.49
N VAL A 89 -3.20 -9.67 -8.45
CA VAL A 89 -3.25 -10.79 -9.40
C VAL A 89 -3.39 -10.28 -10.84
N SER A 90 -4.27 -9.30 -11.07
CA SER A 90 -4.47 -8.75 -12.41
C SER A 90 -3.22 -8.05 -12.96
N VAL A 91 -2.53 -7.29 -12.10
CA VAL A 91 -1.32 -6.56 -12.47
C VAL A 91 -0.18 -7.53 -12.80
N ILE A 92 0.05 -8.55 -11.97
CA ILE A 92 1.15 -9.50 -12.18
C ILE A 92 0.91 -10.39 -13.42
N GLN A 93 -0.35 -10.73 -13.72
CA GLN A 93 -0.72 -11.43 -14.94
C GLN A 93 -0.44 -10.57 -16.17
N SER A 94 -0.80 -9.29 -16.13
CA SER A 94 -0.53 -8.33 -17.21
C SER A 94 0.98 -8.13 -17.44
N LEU A 95 1.76 -8.11 -16.36
CA LEU A 95 3.22 -8.00 -16.39
C LEU A 95 3.92 -9.33 -16.74
N GLN A 96 3.18 -10.44 -16.77
CA GLN A 96 3.69 -11.80 -16.95
C GLN A 96 4.80 -12.18 -15.95
N TRP A 97 4.71 -11.65 -14.72
CA TRP A 97 5.68 -11.96 -13.67
C TRP A 97 5.38 -13.31 -13.04
N THR A 98 6.33 -14.24 -13.18
CA THR A 98 6.27 -15.55 -12.52
C THR A 98 7.00 -15.56 -11.18
N SER A 99 7.81 -14.52 -10.91
CA SER A 99 8.64 -14.38 -9.71
C SER A 99 8.87 -12.90 -9.41
N PHE A 100 8.48 -12.43 -8.22
CA PHE A 100 8.60 -11.01 -7.83
C PHE A 100 8.52 -10.83 -6.31
N SER A 101 8.97 -9.68 -5.80
CA SER A 101 8.78 -9.28 -4.40
C SER A 101 7.60 -8.35 -4.21
N LEU A 102 7.04 -8.39 -3.01
CA LEU A 102 6.03 -7.43 -2.57
C LEU A 102 6.68 -6.40 -1.64
N LEU A 103 6.36 -5.12 -1.83
CA LEU A 103 6.71 -4.02 -0.92
C LEU A 103 5.42 -3.33 -0.48
N GLY A 104 5.01 -3.46 0.78
CA GLY A 104 3.72 -2.95 1.24
C GLY A 104 3.84 -2.05 2.46
N HIS A 105 3.12 -0.93 2.48
CA HIS A 105 2.99 -0.06 3.65
C HIS A 105 1.58 -0.16 4.26
N SER A 106 1.48 -0.26 5.59
CA SER A 106 0.20 -0.18 6.32
C SER A 106 -0.87 -1.12 5.73
N MET A 107 -1.97 -0.61 5.19
CA MET A 107 -2.97 -1.40 4.45
C MET A 107 -2.34 -2.26 3.35
N GLY A 108 -1.49 -1.68 2.50
CA GLY A 108 -0.76 -2.38 1.45
C GLY A 108 0.23 -3.41 2.00
N GLY A 109 0.75 -3.22 3.21
CA GLY A 109 1.53 -4.24 3.94
C GLY A 109 0.67 -5.41 4.40
N GLY A 110 -0.57 -5.15 4.83
CA GLY A 110 -1.57 -6.17 5.10
C GLY A 110 -1.94 -6.97 3.83
N VAL A 111 -2.17 -6.28 2.72
CA VAL A 111 -2.41 -6.90 1.39
C VAL A 111 -1.21 -7.75 0.98
N ALA A 112 0.01 -7.20 1.08
CA ALA A 112 1.25 -7.88 0.74
C ALA A 112 1.43 -9.18 1.55
N THR A 113 1.14 -9.14 2.85
CA THR A 113 1.25 -10.31 3.73
C THR A 113 0.28 -11.41 3.31
N LEU A 114 -0.98 -11.07 3.06
CA LEU A 114 -1.97 -12.05 2.59
C LEU A 114 -1.60 -12.59 1.20
N ALA A 115 -1.21 -11.72 0.27
CA ALA A 115 -0.78 -12.13 -1.07
C ALA A 115 0.46 -13.04 -1.03
N ALA A 116 1.42 -12.78 -0.13
CA ALA A 116 2.60 -13.65 0.08
C ALA A 116 2.23 -15.08 0.46
N SER A 117 1.14 -15.27 1.22
CA SER A 117 0.64 -16.60 1.56
C SER A 117 -0.17 -17.26 0.44
N LEU A 118 -0.97 -16.47 -0.29
CA LEU A 118 -1.93 -16.98 -1.28
C LEU A 118 -1.32 -17.22 -2.66
N LEU A 119 -0.25 -16.50 -3.00
CA LEU A 119 0.40 -16.52 -4.31
C LEU A 119 1.75 -17.23 -4.28
N ALA A 120 2.01 -18.04 -3.26
CA ALA A 120 3.21 -18.89 -3.23
C ALA A 120 3.15 -19.93 -4.38
N PRO A 121 4.27 -20.26 -5.04
CA PRO A 121 5.63 -19.80 -4.77
C PRO A 121 6.09 -18.57 -5.59
N ASN A 122 5.17 -17.83 -6.23
CA ASN A 122 5.52 -16.70 -7.11
C ASN A 122 6.15 -15.51 -6.38
N ILE A 123 5.99 -15.43 -5.06
CA ILE A 123 6.55 -14.34 -4.25
C ILE A 123 7.94 -14.72 -3.75
N THR A 124 8.97 -13.98 -4.16
CA THR A 124 10.36 -14.23 -3.74
C THR A 124 10.69 -13.64 -2.38
N SER A 125 10.04 -12.54 -2.01
CA SER A 125 10.08 -11.98 -0.66
C SER A 125 8.94 -11.01 -0.41
N CYS A 126 8.63 -10.78 0.87
CA CYS A 126 7.61 -9.82 1.29
C CYS A 126 8.24 -8.79 2.23
N ILE A 127 8.31 -7.54 1.79
CA ILE A 127 8.79 -6.41 2.56
C ILE A 127 7.59 -5.61 3.02
N THR A 128 7.48 -5.38 4.31
CA THR A 128 6.35 -4.68 4.92
C THR A 128 6.84 -3.56 5.81
N ILE A 129 6.22 -2.39 5.66
CA ILE A 129 6.46 -1.21 6.49
C ILE A 129 5.20 -0.98 7.31
N GLU A 130 5.34 -1.00 8.63
CA GLU A 130 4.26 -0.68 9.56
C GLU A 130 3.04 -1.63 9.49
N ALA A 131 3.27 -2.89 9.10
CA ALA A 131 2.23 -3.92 9.05
C ALA A 131 2.82 -5.34 9.16
N LEU A 132 2.07 -6.27 9.75
CA LEU A 132 2.32 -7.71 9.60
C LEU A 132 0.98 -8.45 9.52
N GLY A 133 0.37 -8.43 8.33
CA GLY A 133 -1.00 -8.89 8.11
C GLY A 133 -2.09 -7.88 8.53
N PRO A 134 -3.37 -8.21 8.29
CA PRO A 134 -4.49 -7.31 8.61
C PRO A 134 -4.54 -6.94 10.09
N VAL A 135 -5.02 -5.72 10.39
CA VAL A 135 -5.29 -5.27 11.75
C VAL A 135 -6.49 -6.03 12.30
N VAL A 136 -6.33 -6.70 13.44
CA VAL A 136 -7.41 -7.39 14.14
C VAL A 136 -7.93 -6.49 15.24
N ARG A 137 -9.24 -6.23 15.21
CA ARG A 137 -9.93 -5.49 16.28
C ARG A 137 -10.55 -6.48 17.26
N LYS A 138 -10.68 -6.09 18.53
CA LYS A 138 -11.24 -6.97 19.58
C LYS A 138 -12.68 -7.40 19.21
N SER A 139 -13.03 -8.66 19.49
CA SER A 139 -14.26 -9.34 19.02
C SER A 139 -15.58 -8.56 19.18
N HIS A 140 -15.75 -7.80 20.26
CA HIS A 140 -16.96 -6.97 20.49
C HIS A 140 -17.14 -5.86 19.43
N SER A 141 -16.12 -5.55 18.63
CA SER A 141 -16.21 -4.52 17.59
C SER A 141 -16.71 -5.04 16.24
N ALA A 142 -16.78 -6.35 15.99
CA ALA A 142 -17.12 -6.86 14.66
C ALA A 142 -18.58 -6.54 14.28
N HIS A 143 -19.52 -6.76 15.21
CA HIS A 143 -20.93 -6.37 15.04
C HIS A 143 -21.07 -4.86 14.79
N GLU A 144 -20.47 -4.04 15.66
CA GLU A 144 -20.57 -2.58 15.54
C GLU A 144 -19.88 -2.04 14.27
N GLN A 145 -18.77 -2.64 13.86
CA GLN A 145 -18.11 -2.31 12.61
C GLN A 145 -19.01 -2.62 11.41
N ALA A 146 -19.57 -3.83 11.35
CA ALA A 146 -20.47 -4.23 10.27
C ALA A 146 -21.71 -3.32 10.22
N LYS A 147 -22.34 -3.07 11.37
CA LYS A 147 -23.47 -2.14 11.50
C LYS A 147 -23.12 -0.75 10.99
N LYS A 148 -21.99 -0.17 11.44
CA LYS A 148 -21.54 1.16 11.01
C LYS A 148 -21.22 1.21 9.51
N ALA A 149 -20.57 0.18 8.98
CA ALA A 149 -20.23 0.09 7.56
C ALA A 149 -21.49 0.06 6.68
N ILE A 150 -22.48 -0.78 7.03
CA ILE A 150 -23.76 -0.88 6.32
C ILE A 150 -24.52 0.46 6.37
N GLN A 151 -24.63 1.07 7.56
CA GLN A 151 -25.29 2.37 7.72
C GLN A 151 -24.62 3.45 6.87
N THR A 152 -23.29 3.53 6.92
CA THR A 152 -22.52 4.54 6.18
C THR A 152 -22.69 4.37 4.66
N ARG A 153 -22.76 3.12 4.16
CA ARG A 153 -23.00 2.85 2.74
C ARG A 153 -24.40 3.29 2.30
N ALA A 154 -25.41 3.00 3.11
CA ALA A 154 -26.78 3.45 2.83
C ALA A 154 -26.86 4.99 2.77
N ASP A 155 -26.12 5.69 3.64
CA ASP A 155 -26.07 7.16 3.65
C ASP A 155 -25.29 7.73 2.45
N LEU A 156 -24.21 7.07 2.02
CA LEU A 156 -23.48 7.47 0.82
C LEU A 156 -24.35 7.37 -0.43
N ASN A 157 -25.13 6.30 -0.60
CA ASN A 157 -26.02 6.14 -1.75
C ASN A 157 -27.10 7.23 -1.81
N LYS A 158 -27.59 7.68 -0.65
CA LYS A 158 -28.53 8.84 -0.58
C LYS A 158 -27.86 10.18 -0.95
N ARG A 159 -26.55 10.30 -0.76
CA ARG A 159 -25.79 11.53 -1.04
C ARG A 159 -25.15 11.55 -2.42
N ALA A 160 -24.85 10.38 -3.01
CA ALA A 160 -24.26 10.26 -4.34
C ALA A 160 -25.18 10.80 -5.45
N SER A 161 -26.50 10.83 -5.22
CA SER A 161 -27.46 11.54 -6.07
C SER A 161 -27.35 13.08 -6.01
N ALA A 162 -26.49 13.62 -5.14
CA ALA A 162 -26.20 15.04 -5.02
C ALA A 162 -24.69 15.29 -5.25
N THR A 163 -24.33 15.62 -6.49
CA THR A 163 -22.97 16.08 -6.90
C THR A 163 -22.48 17.33 -6.16
N SER A 164 -23.29 17.93 -5.30
CA SER A 164 -23.01 19.18 -4.55
C SER A 164 -22.17 19.01 -3.27
N ASN A 165 -21.85 17.79 -2.82
CA ASN A 165 -21.27 17.55 -1.48
C ASN A 165 -19.77 17.17 -1.43
N LEU A 166 -19.03 17.25 -2.54
CA LEU A 166 -17.58 17.01 -2.51
C LEU A 166 -16.86 18.19 -1.84
N THR A 167 -15.92 17.92 -0.94
CA THR A 167 -15.02 18.95 -0.41
C THR A 167 -14.18 19.50 -1.56
N ARG A 168 -14.31 20.81 -1.80
CA ARG A 168 -13.59 21.53 -2.86
C ARG A 168 -12.45 22.33 -2.25
N PHE A 169 -11.33 22.39 -2.95
CA PHE A 169 -10.15 23.17 -2.61
C PHE A 169 -9.86 24.15 -3.73
N GLN A 170 -9.51 25.38 -3.37
CA GLN A 170 -9.10 26.43 -4.29
C GLN A 170 -7.68 26.19 -4.83
N SER A 171 -6.86 25.42 -4.10
CA SER A 171 -5.50 25.09 -4.51
C SER A 171 -5.03 23.75 -3.96
N ILE A 172 -3.99 23.20 -4.58
CA ILE A 172 -3.26 22.03 -4.06
C ILE A 172 -2.72 22.32 -2.65
N GLN A 173 -2.23 23.54 -2.38
CA GLN A 173 -1.74 23.93 -1.05
C GLN A 173 -2.82 23.79 0.03
N GLU A 174 -4.05 24.19 -0.28
CA GLU A 174 -5.16 24.05 0.64
C GLU A 174 -5.46 22.58 0.93
N ALA A 175 -5.49 21.73 -0.10
CA ALA A 175 -5.65 20.30 0.06
C ALA A 175 -4.51 19.67 0.90
N VAL A 176 -3.27 20.11 0.73
CA VAL A 176 -2.11 19.73 1.57
C VAL A 176 -2.34 20.09 3.03
N HIS A 177 -2.70 21.34 3.31
CA HIS A 177 -2.98 21.78 4.68
C HIS A 177 -4.15 21.03 5.33
N VAL A 178 -5.17 20.68 4.56
CA VAL A 178 -6.31 19.89 5.05
C VAL A 178 -5.87 18.45 5.35
N ARG A 179 -5.10 17.81 4.47
CA ARG A 179 -4.58 16.46 4.70
C ARG A 179 -3.66 16.40 5.93
N MET A 180 -2.77 17.38 6.10
CA MET A 180 -1.89 17.45 7.28
C MET A 180 -2.67 17.60 8.59
N ARG A 181 -3.78 18.34 8.60
CA ARG A 181 -4.61 18.54 9.81
C ARG A 181 -5.57 17.39 10.10
N THR A 182 -6.07 16.71 9.07
CA THR A 182 -7.14 15.69 9.21
C THR A 182 -6.64 14.26 9.12
N GLY A 183 -5.39 14.05 8.69
CA GLY A 183 -4.76 12.74 8.63
C GLY A 183 -4.64 12.09 10.00
N ILE A 184 -4.76 10.76 10.03
CA ILE A 184 -4.66 9.97 11.28
C ILE A 184 -3.23 9.97 11.80
N HIS A 185 -2.25 9.89 10.91
CA HIS A 185 -0.83 9.88 11.22
C HIS A 185 -0.18 11.12 10.61
N PRO A 186 0.68 11.83 11.38
CA PRO A 186 1.43 12.97 10.85
C PRO A 186 2.32 12.55 9.68
N ILE A 187 2.38 13.41 8.67
CA ILE A 187 3.28 13.33 7.52
C ILE A 187 3.90 14.72 7.35
N SER A 188 5.17 14.81 6.97
CA SER A 188 5.78 16.10 6.60
C SER A 188 5.01 16.77 5.46
N GLU A 189 5.19 18.07 5.31
CA GLU A 189 4.56 18.82 4.21
C GLU A 189 5.01 18.27 2.85
N LYS A 190 6.30 17.95 2.68
CA LYS A 190 6.85 17.38 1.45
C LYS A 190 6.19 16.04 1.12
N GLY A 191 6.15 15.10 2.07
CA GLY A 191 5.49 13.82 1.89
C GLY A 191 4.00 13.97 1.60
N THR A 192 3.33 14.86 2.32
CA THR A 192 1.90 15.14 2.11
C THR A 192 1.62 15.70 0.72
N ARG A 193 2.48 16.60 0.22
CA ARG A 193 2.33 17.19 -1.10
C ARG A 193 2.36 16.14 -2.21
N LEU A 194 3.30 15.19 -2.16
CA LEU A 194 3.39 14.09 -3.12
C LEU A 194 2.08 13.29 -3.18
N LEU A 195 1.54 12.94 -2.02
CA LEU A 195 0.26 12.22 -1.94
C LEU A 195 -0.90 13.06 -2.45
N VAL A 196 -0.97 14.34 -2.10
CA VAL A 196 -2.08 15.22 -2.47
C VAL A 196 -2.07 15.52 -3.96
N GLU A 197 -0.92 15.81 -4.56
CA GLU A 197 -0.82 16.11 -6.00
C GLU A 197 -1.35 14.97 -6.87
N ARG A 198 -1.08 13.72 -6.49
CA ARG A 198 -1.64 12.53 -7.15
C ARG A 198 -3.07 12.18 -6.68
N GLY A 199 -3.46 12.62 -5.49
CA GLY A 199 -4.71 12.26 -4.81
C GLY A 199 -5.86 13.25 -5.02
N VAL A 200 -5.69 14.27 -5.87
CA VAL A 200 -6.74 15.21 -6.24
C VAL A 200 -7.00 15.19 -7.74
N ARG A 201 -8.22 15.52 -8.14
CA ARG A 201 -8.59 15.78 -9.53
C ARG A 201 -9.11 17.20 -9.67
N ARG A 202 -8.82 17.80 -10.83
CA ARG A 202 -9.34 19.11 -11.22
C ARG A 202 -10.82 19.00 -11.58
N ILE A 203 -11.59 20.00 -11.20
CA ILE A 203 -12.98 20.20 -11.59
C ILE A 203 -13.20 21.67 -11.94
N GLU A 204 -14.13 21.93 -12.84
CA GLU A 204 -14.66 23.28 -13.05
C GLU A 204 -15.89 23.44 -12.14
N ALA A 205 -15.89 24.50 -11.34
CA ALA A 205 -17.01 24.88 -10.49
C ALA A 205 -17.60 26.19 -10.98
N ASP A 206 -18.88 26.20 -11.31
CA ASP A 206 -19.62 27.44 -11.58
C ASP A 206 -19.86 28.18 -10.26
N THR A 207 -19.36 29.41 -10.18
CA THR A 207 -19.48 30.28 -9.01
C THR A 207 -20.58 31.34 -9.16
N GLY A 208 -21.31 31.34 -10.28
CA GLY A 208 -22.25 32.41 -10.64
C GLY A 208 -21.58 33.61 -11.33
N ASP A 209 -20.31 33.88 -11.01
CA ASP A 209 -19.46 34.92 -11.64
C ASP A 209 -18.54 34.35 -12.74
N GLY A 210 -18.67 33.05 -13.05
CA GLY A 210 -17.86 32.32 -14.01
C GLY A 210 -17.39 30.96 -13.48
N ALA A 211 -16.85 30.14 -14.39
CA ALA A 211 -16.24 28.86 -14.05
C ALA A 211 -14.86 29.09 -13.42
N VAL A 212 -14.64 28.50 -12.25
CA VAL A 212 -13.36 28.55 -11.54
C VAL A 212 -12.81 27.13 -11.42
N GLU A 213 -11.50 26.99 -11.66
CA GLU A 213 -10.81 25.71 -11.42
C GLU A 213 -10.74 25.44 -9.91
N MET A 214 -11.17 24.24 -9.52
CA MET A 214 -11.09 23.74 -8.16
C MET A 214 -10.55 22.31 -8.14
N TYR A 215 -10.16 21.85 -6.96
CA TYR A 215 -9.65 20.51 -6.73
C TYR A 215 -10.58 19.74 -5.79
N VAL A 216 -10.77 18.45 -6.03
CA VAL A 216 -11.48 17.54 -5.13
C VAL A 216 -10.65 16.27 -4.95
N TRP A 217 -10.83 15.56 -3.83
CA TRP A 217 -10.20 14.24 -3.66
C TRP A 217 -10.57 13.29 -4.81
N SER A 218 -9.57 12.58 -5.33
CA SER A 218 -9.77 11.55 -6.34
C SER A 218 -10.25 10.23 -5.74
N SER A 219 -10.04 10.01 -4.44
CA SER A 219 -10.41 8.76 -3.76
C SER A 219 -11.92 8.48 -3.84
N ASP A 220 -12.26 7.20 -3.99
CA ASP A 220 -13.65 6.76 -3.93
C ASP A 220 -14.20 6.96 -2.51
N PRO A 221 -15.31 7.70 -2.31
CA PRO A 221 -15.94 7.87 -1.01
C PRO A 221 -16.28 6.57 -0.28
N VAL A 222 -16.51 5.46 -1.00
CA VAL A 222 -16.76 4.12 -0.45
C VAL A 222 -15.47 3.50 0.07
N ALA A 223 -14.33 3.68 -0.63
CA ALA A 223 -13.01 3.19 -0.20
C ALA A 223 -12.52 3.90 1.08
N VAL A 224 -13.01 5.11 1.35
CA VAL A 224 -12.73 5.90 2.57
C VAL A 224 -13.55 5.40 3.78
N LYS A 225 -14.42 4.40 3.63
CA LYS A 225 -15.24 3.89 4.76
C LYS A 225 -14.69 2.59 5.33
N SER A 226 -15.12 2.29 6.55
CA SER A 226 -14.73 1.06 7.24
C SER A 226 -15.27 -0.17 6.50
N SER A 227 -14.41 -1.18 6.33
CA SER A 227 -14.81 -2.52 5.90
C SER A 227 -15.87 -3.10 6.84
N PRO A 228 -16.91 -3.79 6.33
CA PRO A 228 -17.88 -4.52 7.15
C PRO A 228 -17.31 -5.83 7.73
N VAL A 229 -16.20 -6.32 7.18
CA VAL A 229 -15.56 -7.58 7.59
C VAL A 229 -14.34 -7.29 8.46
N SER A 230 -14.26 -7.99 9.59
CA SER A 230 -13.11 -8.03 10.49
C SER A 230 -12.40 -9.39 10.39
N PHE A 231 -11.07 -9.36 10.57
CA PHE A 231 -10.29 -10.58 10.77
C PHE A 231 -10.28 -10.98 12.25
N THR A 232 -10.21 -12.29 12.51
CA THR A 232 -9.81 -12.83 13.81
C THR A 232 -8.30 -13.08 13.82
N GLU A 233 -7.67 -13.16 14.99
CA GLU A 233 -6.24 -13.49 15.03
C GLU A 233 -5.95 -14.88 14.48
N GLY A 234 -6.76 -15.90 14.82
CA GLY A 234 -6.59 -17.24 14.25
C GLY A 234 -6.65 -17.24 12.72
N GLY A 235 -7.53 -16.41 12.12
CA GLY A 235 -7.58 -16.22 10.68
C GLY A 235 -6.29 -15.62 10.12
N VAL A 236 -5.76 -14.56 10.73
CA VAL A 236 -4.48 -13.97 10.30
C VAL A 236 -3.32 -14.94 10.47
N GLN A 237 -3.25 -15.65 11.60
CA GLN A 237 -2.20 -16.64 11.90
C GLN A 237 -2.15 -17.78 10.88
N SER A 238 -3.30 -18.21 10.35
CA SER A 238 -3.38 -19.20 9.28
C SER A 238 -2.69 -18.73 8.00
N PHE A 239 -2.84 -17.45 7.63
CA PHE A 239 -2.15 -16.89 6.46
C PHE A 239 -0.65 -16.74 6.72
N LEU A 240 -0.26 -16.22 7.89
CA LEU A 240 1.15 -16.04 8.24
C LEU A 240 1.94 -17.35 8.22
N SER A 241 1.35 -18.42 8.74
CA SER A 241 1.97 -19.76 8.79
C SER A 241 2.13 -20.39 7.40
N ALA A 242 1.39 -19.90 6.40
CA ALA A 242 1.45 -20.38 5.02
C ALA A 242 2.45 -19.60 4.15
N ILE A 243 3.06 -18.53 4.67
CA ILE A 243 4.07 -17.76 3.93
C ILE A 243 5.34 -18.61 3.75
N GLN A 244 5.77 -18.77 2.49
CA GLN A 244 6.94 -19.59 2.14
C GLN A 244 8.19 -18.77 1.87
N CYS A 245 8.03 -17.47 1.57
CA CYS A 245 9.13 -16.59 1.22
C CYS A 245 9.70 -15.84 2.44
N PRO A 246 10.94 -15.34 2.36
CA PRO A 246 11.51 -14.48 3.38
C PRO A 246 10.71 -13.18 3.54
N VAL A 247 10.53 -12.76 4.80
CA VAL A 247 9.79 -11.55 5.16
C VAL A 247 10.70 -10.56 5.88
N LEU A 248 10.75 -9.32 5.39
CA LEU A 248 11.29 -8.18 6.11
C LEU A 248 10.15 -7.32 6.61
N ASN A 249 10.20 -6.96 7.89
CA ASN A 249 9.24 -6.05 8.49
C ASN A 249 9.95 -4.88 9.15
N ILE A 250 9.55 -3.66 8.79
CA ILE A 250 10.16 -2.42 9.25
C ILE A 250 9.13 -1.63 10.07
N TYR A 251 9.50 -1.24 11.29
CA TYR A 251 8.66 -0.39 12.16
C TYR A 251 9.36 0.89 12.59
N GLY A 252 8.56 1.95 12.72
CA GLY A 252 8.86 3.15 13.47
C GLY A 252 8.49 3.00 14.95
N ASP A 253 9.30 3.57 15.84
CA ASP A 253 8.98 3.69 17.28
C ASP A 253 7.71 4.52 17.57
N GLY A 254 7.42 5.51 16.73
CA GLY A 254 6.18 6.29 16.72
C GLY A 254 5.06 5.65 15.89
N GLY A 255 5.24 4.43 15.42
CA GLY A 255 4.37 3.74 14.46
C GLY A 255 3.28 2.86 15.08
N MET A 256 2.79 1.94 14.25
CA MET A 256 1.71 1.00 14.51
C MET A 256 2.17 -0.30 15.20
N PHE A 257 3.43 -0.44 15.58
CA PHE A 257 3.98 -1.64 16.19
C PHE A 257 3.14 -2.17 17.37
N LYS A 258 2.58 -1.28 18.21
CA LYS A 258 1.78 -1.63 19.40
C LYS A 258 0.41 -2.26 19.08
N TRP A 259 -0.04 -2.15 17.83
CA TRP A 259 -1.37 -2.61 17.39
C TRP A 259 -1.35 -4.06 16.91
N PHE A 260 -0.16 -4.63 16.74
CA PHE A 260 0.01 -6.00 16.30
C PHE A 260 0.54 -6.84 17.46
N ASN A 261 0.07 -8.08 17.55
CA ASN A 261 0.76 -9.09 18.35
C ASN A 261 2.01 -9.55 17.57
N LEU A 262 2.96 -8.63 17.34
CA LEU A 262 4.06 -8.84 16.40
C LEU A 262 4.85 -10.07 16.78
N HIS A 263 5.17 -10.20 18.06
CA HIS A 263 5.99 -11.29 18.55
C HIS A 263 5.35 -12.66 18.25
N ASP A 264 4.04 -12.81 18.47
CA ASP A 264 3.37 -14.08 18.18
C ASP A 264 3.17 -14.30 16.68
N ARG A 265 2.89 -13.23 15.91
CA ARG A 265 2.76 -13.30 14.45
C ARG A 265 4.10 -13.63 13.76
N ALA A 266 5.19 -13.01 14.21
CA ALA A 266 6.54 -13.19 13.67
C ALA A 266 7.03 -14.64 13.77
N ARG A 267 6.71 -15.31 14.89
CA ARG A 267 7.08 -16.72 15.14
C ARG A 267 6.43 -17.71 14.16
N LEU A 268 5.36 -17.31 13.47
CA LEU A 268 4.67 -18.16 12.51
C LEU A 268 5.34 -18.14 11.13
N ILE A 269 6.20 -17.16 10.86
CA ILE A 269 6.91 -17.03 9.59
C ILE A 269 8.30 -17.63 9.75
N LYS A 270 8.64 -18.60 8.90
CA LYS A 270 9.89 -19.37 9.00
C LYS A 270 11.16 -18.51 8.81
N ASP A 271 11.16 -17.64 7.82
CA ASP A 271 12.25 -16.70 7.55
C ASP A 271 11.73 -15.27 7.70
N PHE A 272 11.93 -14.72 8.89
CA PHE A 272 11.39 -13.43 9.29
C PHE A 272 12.50 -12.56 9.87
N ARG A 273 12.59 -11.32 9.36
CA ARG A 273 13.50 -10.30 9.85
C ARG A 273 12.69 -9.08 10.24
N VAL A 274 13.02 -8.48 11.38
CA VAL A 274 12.42 -7.24 11.85
C VAL A 274 13.49 -6.17 12.04
N VAL A 275 13.20 -4.96 11.56
CA VAL A 275 14.03 -3.78 11.76
C VAL A 275 13.20 -2.71 12.45
N HIS A 276 13.73 -2.21 13.57
CA HIS A 276 13.13 -1.12 14.33
C HIS A 276 13.92 0.16 14.09
N LEU A 277 13.23 1.20 13.61
CA LEU A 277 13.82 2.50 13.31
C LEU A 277 13.14 3.59 14.14
N LYS A 278 13.85 4.69 14.37
CA LYS A 278 13.20 5.93 14.82
C LYS A 278 12.40 6.50 13.66
N GLY A 279 11.11 6.76 13.85
CA GLY A 279 10.25 7.28 12.79
C GLY A 279 8.75 7.21 13.09
N SER A 280 7.98 7.90 12.25
CA SER A 280 6.52 7.87 12.27
C SER A 280 5.97 6.66 11.51
N HIS A 281 4.64 6.58 11.39
CA HIS A 281 3.95 5.59 10.56
C HIS A 281 4.32 5.67 9.06
N HIS A 282 4.82 6.80 8.58
CA HIS A 282 5.18 7.01 7.17
C HIS A 282 6.69 7.14 6.99
N LEU A 283 7.50 6.43 7.78
CA LEU A 283 8.96 6.56 7.75
C LEU A 283 9.63 6.36 6.37
N HIS A 284 8.96 5.71 5.42
CA HIS A 284 9.40 5.57 4.02
C HIS A 284 9.15 6.83 3.17
N LEU A 285 8.31 7.74 3.62
CA LEU A 285 7.91 8.98 2.96
C LEU A 285 8.50 10.22 3.67
N GLU A 286 9.43 10.03 4.62
CA GLU A 286 10.02 11.12 5.41
C GLU A 286 11.52 11.24 5.14
N GLU A 287 11.99 12.43 4.77
CA GLU A 287 13.40 12.69 4.46
C GLU A 287 14.33 12.32 5.64
N ALA A 288 13.88 12.52 6.87
CA ALA A 288 14.66 12.24 8.07
C ALA A 288 14.89 10.74 8.32
N THR A 289 14.10 9.85 7.72
CA THR A 289 14.11 8.40 7.99
C THR A 289 14.30 7.53 6.75
N VAL A 290 14.04 8.06 5.56
CA VAL A 290 14.03 7.30 4.30
C VAL A 290 15.34 6.55 4.04
N GLU A 291 16.50 7.16 4.28
CA GLU A 291 17.79 6.53 4.04
C GLU A 291 17.95 5.22 4.82
N ARG A 292 17.54 5.21 6.10
CA ARG A 292 17.59 4.01 6.95
C ARG A 292 16.59 2.94 6.51
N VAL A 293 15.44 3.35 5.98
CA VAL A 293 14.45 2.42 5.41
C VAL A 293 15.01 1.80 4.12
N ALA A 294 15.60 2.62 3.24
CA ALA A 294 16.22 2.16 2.01
C ALA A 294 17.35 1.18 2.30
N ASP A 295 18.26 1.51 3.23
CA ASP A 295 19.38 0.64 3.62
C ASP A 295 18.87 -0.73 4.14
N ALA A 296 17.87 -0.73 5.02
CA ALA A 296 17.29 -1.97 5.54
C ALA A 296 16.69 -2.86 4.44
N ILE A 297 16.03 -2.25 3.44
CA ILE A 297 15.46 -2.97 2.30
C ILE A 297 16.57 -3.51 1.39
N LEU A 298 17.58 -2.68 1.07
CA LEU A 298 18.68 -3.06 0.20
C LEU A 298 19.53 -4.18 0.81
N ASP A 299 19.83 -4.12 2.11
CA ASP A 299 20.57 -5.16 2.82
C ASP A 299 19.81 -6.50 2.78
N PHE A 300 18.50 -6.46 3.01
CA PHE A 300 17.65 -7.65 2.92
C PHE A 300 17.62 -8.23 1.50
N LEU A 301 17.41 -7.39 0.48
CA LEU A 301 17.39 -7.84 -0.92
C LEU A 301 18.76 -8.37 -1.36
N ALA A 302 19.85 -7.74 -0.93
CA ALA A 302 21.20 -8.21 -1.22
C ALA A 302 21.47 -9.61 -0.66
N ASP A 303 20.93 -9.93 0.53
CA ASP A 303 21.04 -11.28 1.10
C ASP A 303 20.27 -12.33 0.30
N LEU A 304 19.13 -11.96 -0.29
CA LEU A 304 18.33 -12.87 -1.11
C LEU A 304 18.97 -13.16 -2.47
N LEU A 305 19.68 -12.17 -3.02
CA LEU A 305 20.34 -12.28 -4.33
C LEU A 305 21.71 -12.97 -4.25
N LYS A 306 22.23 -13.27 -3.05
CA LYS A 306 23.43 -14.09 -2.90
C LYS A 306 23.13 -15.54 -3.34
N PRO A 307 24.04 -16.19 -4.10
CA PRO A 307 23.88 -17.60 -4.40
C PRO A 307 23.83 -18.41 -3.10
N PRO A 308 23.01 -19.47 -3.02
CA PRO A 308 22.92 -20.29 -1.82
C PRO A 308 24.32 -20.80 -1.47
N LYS A 309 24.73 -20.65 -0.20
CA LYS A 309 26.00 -21.21 0.28
C LYS A 309 25.99 -22.70 -0.07
N THR A 310 26.86 -23.12 -0.98
CA THR A 310 27.10 -24.54 -1.24
C THR A 310 27.46 -25.17 0.10
N ALA A 311 26.60 -26.04 0.61
CA ALA A 311 26.98 -26.92 1.70
C ALA A 311 28.16 -27.74 1.18
N LEU A 312 29.37 -27.42 1.64
CA LEU A 312 30.51 -28.31 1.55
C LEU A 312 30.09 -29.59 2.26
N LEU A 313 29.57 -30.55 1.50
CA LEU A 313 29.54 -31.96 1.90
C LEU A 313 31.01 -32.36 2.03
N SER A 314 31.57 -32.13 3.22
CA SER A 314 32.78 -32.79 3.66
C SER A 314 32.49 -34.28 3.65
N ARG A 315 32.90 -34.94 2.56
CA ARG A 315 33.04 -36.40 2.55
C ARG A 315 34.06 -36.75 3.63
N LEU A 316 33.59 -37.36 4.70
CA LEU A 316 34.36 -38.25 5.55
C LEU A 316 33.72 -39.63 5.44
#